data_AF-X1K599-F1
#
_entry.id   AF-X1K599-F1
#
_cell.length_a   1.000
_cell.length_b   1.000
_cell.length_c   1.000
_cell.angle_alpha   90.00
_cell.angle_beta   90.00
_cell.angle_gamma   90.00
#
_symmetry.space_group_name_H-M   'P 1'
#
loop_
_entity.id
_entity.type
_entity.pdbx_description
1 polymer ?
#
loop_
_entity_poly.entity_id
_entity_poly.type
_entity_poly.pdbx_seq_one_letter_code
_entity_poly.pdbx_strand_id
1 'polypeptide(L)'
;LLTGTYRNTINNNHIWQCEQEGIYIHNTDYCNCEGNIISNNSHGDVNGHAGIYLAGGSTHNIILGNQSFDDKGVHTQSYGIRESGVADNYNILTNNVCTDNITAEVSSQGPNSIEDNNFRSFKFS
;
A
#
# COMPACT_ATOMS: atom_id res chain seq x y z
N LEU A 1 -5.16 24.55 8.48
CA LEU A 1 -3.78 24.15 8.79
C LEU A 1 -3.61 22.72 8.30
N LEU A 2 -2.61 22.44 7.48
CA LEU A 2 -2.23 21.07 7.12
C LEU A 2 -1.67 20.43 8.40
N THR A 3 -2.45 19.59 9.06
CA THR A 3 -2.00 18.83 10.23
C THR A 3 -1.51 17.49 9.71
N GLY A 4 -0.25 17.39 9.28
CA GLY A 4 0.24 16.19 8.61
C GLY A 4 1.55 16.42 7.85
N THR A 5 2.10 15.38 7.22
CA THR A 5 3.20 15.57 6.26
C THR A 5 2.64 15.94 4.89
N TYR A 6 3.40 16.67 4.07
CA TYR A 6 2.88 17.28 2.85
C TYR A 6 3.92 17.25 1.73
N ARG A 7 3.52 16.83 0.52
CA ARG A 7 4.36 16.85 -0.71
C ARG A 7 5.69 16.10 -0.58
N ASN A 8 5.64 14.88 -0.07
CA ASN A 8 6.78 13.98 -0.06
C ASN A 8 6.88 13.17 -1.35
N THR A 9 8.07 12.67 -1.64
CA THR A 9 8.31 11.70 -2.72
C THR A 9 9.02 10.50 -2.14
N ILE A 10 8.47 9.31 -2.38
CA ILE A 10 9.04 8.02 -1.97
C ILE A 10 9.14 7.19 -3.25
N ASN A 11 10.34 7.09 -3.82
CA ASN A 11 10.50 6.48 -5.13
C ASN A 11 11.69 5.55 -5.27
N ASN A 12 11.52 4.52 -6.10
CA ASN A 12 12.57 3.60 -6.53
C ASN A 12 13.34 2.93 -5.38
N ASN A 13 12.66 2.65 -4.27
CA ASN A 13 13.23 1.92 -3.14
C ASN A 13 12.96 0.42 -3.27
N HIS A 14 13.82 -0.38 -2.65
CA HIS A 14 13.57 -1.80 -2.40
C HIS A 14 13.46 -2.00 -0.88
N ILE A 15 12.25 -2.34 -0.42
CA ILE A 15 11.90 -2.49 1.00
C ILE A 15 11.45 -3.93 1.21
N TRP A 16 12.13 -4.62 2.13
CA TRP A 16 12.03 -6.07 2.26
C TRP A 16 12.12 -6.51 3.72
N GLN A 17 11.27 -7.45 4.10
CA GLN A 17 11.26 -8.08 5.42
C GLN A 17 11.16 -7.12 6.61
N CYS A 18 10.35 -6.08 6.50
CA CYS A 18 10.00 -5.26 7.65
C CYS A 18 9.15 -6.07 8.66
N GLU A 19 9.28 -5.73 9.94
CA GLU A 19 8.42 -6.29 10.99
C GLU A 19 6.97 -5.85 10.83
N GLN A 20 6.74 -4.64 10.32
CA GLN A 20 5.43 -4.02 10.13
C GLN A 20 5.18 -3.77 8.63
N GLU A 21 4.59 -2.62 8.27
CA GLU A 21 4.44 -2.19 6.89
C GLU A 21 5.82 -1.88 6.25
N GLY A 22 5.89 -1.98 4.92
CA GLY A 22 7.06 -1.50 4.19
C GLY A 22 7.08 0.03 4.08
N ILE A 23 5.94 0.62 3.68
CA ILE A 23 5.74 2.06 3.62
C ILE A 23 4.45 2.41 4.36
N TYR A 24 4.56 3.31 5.34
CA TYR A 24 3.41 3.84 6.08
C TYR A 24 3.19 5.33 5.81
N ILE A 25 2.12 5.64 5.08
CA ILE A 25 1.67 7.00 4.77
C ILE A 25 0.57 7.36 5.78
N HIS A 26 0.96 8.07 6.84
CA HIS A 26 0.04 8.45 7.91
C HIS A 26 -0.23 9.95 7.90
N ASN A 27 -1.50 10.34 7.92
CA ASN A 27 -1.95 11.72 8.03
C ASN A 27 -1.16 12.64 7.06
N THR A 28 -1.19 12.29 5.78
CA THR A 28 -0.34 12.88 4.76
C THR A 28 -1.15 13.25 3.53
N ASP A 29 -0.85 14.43 2.96
CA ASP A 29 -1.46 14.89 1.72
C ASP A 29 -0.45 15.15 0.60
N TYR A 30 -0.86 14.89 -0.64
CA TYR A 30 -0.07 15.13 -1.86
C TYR A 30 1.29 14.42 -1.91
N CYS A 31 1.41 13.24 -1.29
CA CYS A 31 2.59 12.38 -1.43
C CYS A 31 2.58 11.63 -2.76
N ASN A 32 3.74 11.51 -3.41
CA ASN A 32 3.95 10.61 -4.53
C ASN A 32 4.78 9.40 -4.09
N CYS A 33 4.16 8.21 -4.09
CA CYS A 33 4.80 6.93 -3.77
C CYS A 33 4.88 6.10 -5.06
N GLU A 34 6.06 6.04 -5.67
CA GLU A 34 6.19 5.58 -7.06
C GLU A 34 7.34 4.58 -7.30
N GLY A 35 7.05 3.51 -8.04
CA GLY A 35 8.09 2.63 -8.58
C GLY A 35 8.91 1.89 -7.52
N ASN A 36 8.36 1.71 -6.31
CA ASN A 36 9.03 0.97 -5.25
C ASN A 36 8.74 -0.53 -5.38
N ILE A 37 9.67 -1.35 -4.89
CA ILE A 37 9.51 -2.80 -4.71
C ILE A 37 9.39 -3.06 -3.21
N ILE A 38 8.22 -3.53 -2.76
CA ILE A 38 7.90 -3.74 -1.35
C ILE A 38 7.48 -5.20 -1.14
N SER A 39 8.31 -6.01 -0.48
CA SER A 39 8.02 -7.44 -0.39
C SER A 39 8.22 -8.06 0.98
N ASN A 40 7.42 -9.09 1.24
CA ASN A 40 7.57 -9.99 2.37
C ASN A 40 7.56 -9.28 3.73
N ASN A 41 6.70 -8.29 3.95
CA ASN A 41 6.66 -7.57 5.23
C ASN A 41 5.71 -8.24 6.23
N SER A 42 5.41 -7.57 7.35
CA SER A 42 4.55 -8.09 8.41
C SER A 42 5.14 -9.26 9.20
N HIS A 43 6.46 -9.28 9.44
CA HIS A 43 7.10 -10.35 10.22
C HIS A 43 6.77 -10.37 11.70
N GLY A 44 6.53 -9.19 12.28
CA GLY A 44 6.23 -9.05 13.70
C GLY A 44 4.82 -9.53 14.04
N ASP A 45 3.90 -9.45 13.06
CA ASP A 45 2.52 -9.88 13.19
C ASP A 45 2.00 -10.36 11.81
N VAL A 46 1.93 -11.67 11.61
CA VAL A 46 1.51 -12.27 10.34
C VAL A 46 0.09 -11.84 9.99
N ASN A 47 -0.11 -11.37 8.77
CA ASN A 47 -1.37 -10.83 8.25
C ASN A 47 -1.84 -9.54 8.97
N GLY A 48 -0.96 -8.88 9.74
CA GLY A 48 -1.26 -7.62 10.42
C GLY A 48 -1.04 -6.38 9.55
N HIS A 49 -0.06 -6.42 8.65
CA HIS A 49 0.47 -5.23 7.98
C HIS A 49 0.47 -5.37 6.44
N ALA A 50 0.29 -4.26 5.75
CA ALA A 50 0.33 -4.18 4.28
C ALA A 50 1.73 -3.77 3.80
N GLY A 51 2.03 -4.00 2.52
CA GLY A 51 3.24 -3.47 1.90
C GLY A 51 3.26 -1.95 1.95
N ILE A 52 2.24 -1.32 1.37
CA ILE A 52 1.98 0.12 1.45
C ILE A 52 0.66 0.35 2.19
N TYR A 53 0.69 1.12 3.27
CA TYR A 53 -0.48 1.42 4.08
C TYR A 53 -0.73 2.92 4.16
N LEU A 54 -1.97 3.33 3.86
CA LEU A 54 -2.44 4.70 3.97
C LEU A 54 -3.41 4.77 5.15
N ALA A 55 -3.14 5.65 6.11
CA ALA A 55 -4.00 5.83 7.28
C ALA A 55 -4.01 7.28 7.78
N GLY A 56 -4.85 7.52 8.79
CA GLY A 56 -4.87 8.79 9.51
C GLY A 56 -5.54 9.93 8.74
N GLY A 57 -6.39 9.62 7.76
CA GLY A 57 -7.04 10.62 6.92
C GLY A 57 -6.10 11.14 5.83
N SER A 58 -5.27 10.26 5.27
CA SER A 58 -4.35 10.64 4.19
C SER A 58 -5.11 10.85 2.89
N THR A 59 -4.97 12.02 2.26
CA THR A 59 -5.75 12.37 1.06
C THR A 59 -4.91 12.90 -0.09
N HIS A 60 -5.41 12.79 -1.33
CA HIS A 60 -4.75 13.33 -2.52
C HIS A 60 -3.35 12.74 -2.78
N ASN A 61 -3.07 11.53 -2.31
CA ASN A 61 -1.80 10.85 -2.54
C ASN A 61 -1.85 10.01 -3.82
N ILE A 62 -0.70 9.85 -4.46
CA ILE A 62 -0.54 9.03 -5.66
C ILE A 62 0.32 7.82 -5.30
N ILE A 63 -0.23 6.63 -5.45
CA ILE A 63 0.43 5.34 -5.27
C ILE A 63 0.50 4.69 -6.65
N LEU A 64 1.65 4.84 -7.30
CA LEU A 64 1.81 4.59 -8.74
C LEU A 64 2.91 3.57 -9.03
N GLY A 65 2.63 2.56 -9.84
CA GLY A 65 3.70 1.74 -10.43
C GLY A 65 4.52 0.93 -9.42
N ASN A 66 4.02 0.72 -8.21
CA ASN A 66 4.74 -0.05 -7.19
C ASN A 66 4.53 -1.55 -7.41
N GLN A 67 5.52 -2.35 -7.03
CA GLN A 67 5.42 -3.81 -6.96
C GLN A 67 5.33 -4.21 -5.50
N SER A 68 4.22 -4.81 -5.08
CA SER A 68 4.07 -5.27 -3.70
C SER A 68 3.57 -6.70 -3.57
N PHE A 69 4.41 -7.58 -3.03
CA PHE A 69 4.15 -9.02 -3.07
C PHE A 69 4.69 -9.76 -1.85
N ASP A 70 4.21 -10.98 -1.67
CA ASP A 70 4.74 -11.92 -0.70
C ASP A 70 5.02 -13.26 -1.37
N ASP A 71 6.29 -13.55 -1.64
CA ASP A 71 6.73 -14.74 -2.39
C ASP A 71 7.29 -15.84 -1.48
N LYS A 72 7.00 -15.77 -0.18
CA LYS A 72 7.46 -16.76 0.79
C LYS A 72 6.71 -18.08 0.69
N GLY A 73 7.34 -19.15 1.15
CA GLY A 73 6.64 -20.43 1.33
C GLY A 73 5.46 -20.35 2.30
N VAL A 74 5.52 -19.42 3.27
CA VAL A 74 4.39 -19.02 4.12
C VAL A 74 4.28 -17.51 4.04
N HIS A 75 3.23 -17.02 3.38
CA HIS A 75 3.01 -15.59 3.22
C HIS A 75 2.78 -14.93 4.60
N THR A 76 3.26 -13.70 4.76
CA THR A 76 3.15 -12.88 5.97
C THR A 76 2.42 -11.56 5.75
N GLN A 77 2.58 -10.92 4.59
CA GLN A 77 1.99 -9.62 4.25
C GLN A 77 0.49 -9.73 3.96
N SER A 78 -0.32 -8.86 4.58
CA SER A 78 -1.79 -8.91 4.46
C SER A 78 -2.32 -8.37 3.14
N TYR A 79 -1.86 -7.19 2.74
CA TYR A 79 -2.22 -6.53 1.48
C TYR A 79 -0.97 -5.99 0.79
N GLY A 80 -1.00 -5.85 -0.53
CA GLY A 80 0.03 -5.10 -1.25
C GLY A 80 -0.12 -3.61 -0.97
N ILE A 81 -1.33 -3.08 -1.18
CA ILE A 81 -1.69 -1.68 -0.88
C ILE A 81 -3.02 -1.64 -0.14
N ARG A 82 -3.11 -0.86 0.93
CA ARG A 82 -4.34 -0.70 1.70
C ARG A 82 -4.56 0.73 2.19
N GLU A 83 -5.77 1.25 1.98
CA GLU A 83 -6.34 2.35 2.75
C GLU A 83 -6.96 1.82 4.06
N SER A 84 -6.75 2.52 5.17
CA SER A 84 -7.20 2.07 6.50
C SER A 84 -8.71 2.17 6.67
N GLY A 85 -9.33 3.20 6.07
CA GLY A 85 -10.77 3.40 6.09
C GLY A 85 -11.22 4.59 5.24
N VAL A 86 -12.51 4.90 5.31
CA VAL A 86 -13.19 5.90 4.44
C VAL A 86 -12.65 7.33 4.53
N ALA A 87 -11.86 7.64 5.57
CA ALA A 87 -11.23 8.95 5.73
C ALA A 87 -9.97 9.09 4.87
N ASP A 88 -9.30 7.99 4.53
CA ASP A 88 -8.20 7.98 3.57
C ASP A 88 -8.82 8.02 2.18
N ASN A 89 -8.93 9.22 1.60
CA ASN A 89 -9.84 9.49 0.49
C ASN A 89 -9.18 10.37 -0.59
N TYR A 90 -9.72 10.35 -1.80
CA TYR A 90 -9.17 11.06 -2.96
C TYR A 90 -7.74 10.63 -3.30
N ASN A 91 -7.33 9.43 -2.91
CA ASN A 91 -6.04 8.87 -3.31
C ASN A 91 -6.18 8.18 -4.67
N ILE A 92 -5.09 8.11 -5.41
CA ILE A 92 -5.02 7.43 -6.69
C ILE A 92 -4.07 6.23 -6.53
N LEU A 93 -4.63 5.03 -6.57
CA LEU A 93 -3.90 3.77 -6.49
C LEU A 93 -3.92 3.16 -7.90
N THR A 94 -2.85 3.37 -8.68
CA THR A 94 -2.87 2.98 -10.10
C THR A 94 -1.59 2.36 -10.62
N ASN A 95 -1.72 1.49 -11.63
CA ASN A 95 -0.60 0.80 -12.30
C ASN A 95 0.29 0.01 -11.36
N ASN A 96 -0.20 -0.39 -10.18
CA ASN A 96 0.58 -1.19 -9.24
C ASN A 96 0.45 -2.68 -9.60
N VAL A 97 1.50 -3.44 -9.29
CA VAL A 97 1.52 -4.89 -9.40
C VAL A 97 1.51 -5.44 -7.99
N CYS A 98 0.38 -6.03 -7.57
CA CYS A 98 0.25 -6.61 -6.25
C CYS A 98 -0.11 -8.09 -6.36
N THR A 99 0.70 -8.97 -5.77
CA THR A 99 0.49 -10.43 -5.87
C THR A 99 0.78 -11.15 -4.56
N ASP A 100 0.03 -12.23 -4.33
CA ASP A 100 0.29 -13.26 -3.32
C ASP A 100 0.12 -12.81 -1.86
N ASN A 101 -0.29 -11.57 -1.63
CA ASN A 101 -0.63 -11.02 -0.32
C ASN A 101 -1.80 -11.78 0.31
N ILE A 102 -1.75 -12.10 1.62
CA ILE A 102 -2.67 -13.03 2.28
C ILE A 102 -4.15 -12.66 2.06
N THR A 103 -4.52 -11.44 2.40
CA THR A 103 -5.92 -11.00 2.46
C THR A 103 -6.43 -10.48 1.11
N ALA A 104 -5.77 -9.48 0.53
CA ALA A 104 -6.09 -9.02 -0.83
C ALA A 104 -4.94 -8.19 -1.42
N GLU A 105 -4.86 -8.10 -2.74
CA GLU A 105 -3.76 -7.39 -3.38
C GLU A 105 -3.81 -5.87 -3.19
N VAL A 106 -4.97 -5.27 -3.45
CA VAL A 106 -5.22 -3.83 -3.22
C VAL A 106 -6.58 -3.66 -2.53
N SER A 107 -6.66 -2.72 -1.59
CA SER A 107 -7.90 -2.35 -0.91
C SER A 107 -8.03 -0.83 -0.81
N SER A 108 -8.88 -0.25 -1.67
CA SER A 108 -9.30 1.15 -1.57
C SER A 108 -10.60 1.25 -0.76
N GLN A 109 -10.62 2.15 0.21
CA GLN A 109 -11.70 2.35 1.18
C GLN A 109 -12.29 3.76 1.09
N GLY A 110 -11.52 4.75 0.61
CA GLY A 110 -12.00 6.11 0.40
C GLY A 110 -13.08 6.15 -0.68
N PRO A 111 -14.27 6.74 -0.42
CA PRO A 111 -15.37 6.72 -1.38
C PRO A 111 -15.09 7.48 -2.68
N ASN A 112 -14.10 8.36 -2.70
CA ASN A 112 -13.63 9.11 -3.86
C ASN A 112 -12.19 8.76 -4.23
N SER A 113 -11.60 7.74 -3.62
CA SER A 113 -10.33 7.20 -4.07
C SER A 113 -10.53 6.46 -5.39
N ILE A 114 -9.52 6.52 -6.24
CA ILE A 114 -9.52 5.87 -7.54
C ILE A 114 -8.56 4.71 -7.46
N GLU A 115 -9.09 3.53 -7.71
CA GLU A 115 -8.30 2.35 -7.99
C GLU A 115 -8.41 2.04 -9.50
N ASP A 116 -7.29 2.12 -10.22
CA ASP A 116 -7.29 1.93 -11.68
C ASP A 116 -6.06 1.19 -12.19
N ASN A 117 -6.25 0.30 -13.16
CA ASN A 117 -5.19 -0.44 -13.85
C ASN A 117 -4.16 -1.16 -12.92
N ASN A 118 -4.58 -1.67 -11.77
CA ASN A 118 -3.70 -2.48 -10.92
C ASN A 118 -3.74 -3.95 -11.35
N PHE A 119 -2.59 -4.58 -11.47
CA PHE A 119 -2.50 -6.04 -11.62
C PHE A 119 -2.66 -6.70 -10.25
N ARG A 120 -3.59 -7.64 -10.18
CA ARG A 120 -3.92 -8.42 -8.98
C ARG A 120 -3.83 -9.89 -9.35
N SER A 121 -3.06 -10.71 -8.63
CA SER A 121 -3.06 -12.15 -8.91
C SER A 121 -4.42 -12.76 -8.56
N PHE A 122 -4.92 -13.65 -9.43
CA PHE A 122 -6.14 -14.40 -9.16
C PHE A 122 -5.82 -15.59 -8.26
N LYS A 123 -6.35 -15.58 -7.04
CA LYS A 123 -6.34 -16.77 -6.18
C LYS A 123 -7.52 -17.64 -6.56
N PHE A 124 -7.28 -18.74 -7.28
CA PHE A 124 -8.30 -19.76 -7.51
C PHE A 124 -8.57 -20.49 -6.19
N SER A 125 -9.80 -20.39 -5.68
CA SER A 125 -10.30 -21.16 -4.54
C SER A 125 -10.67 -22.58 -4.94
#